data_AF-A0A965JRP9-F1
#
_entry.id   AF-A0A965JRP9-F1
#
_cell.length_a   1.000
_cell.length_b   1.000
_cell.length_c   1.000
_cell.angle_alpha   90.00
_cell.angle_beta   90.00
_cell.angle_gamma   90.00
#
_symmetry.space_group_name_H-M   'P 1'
#
loop_
_entity.id
_entity.type
_entity.pdbx_description
1 polymer ?
#
loop_
_entity_poly.entity_id
_entity_poly.type
_entity_poly.pdbx_seq_one_letter_code
_entity_poly.pdbx_strand_id
1 'polypeptide(L)'
;MVSDHDLLALCEARHPDPFSVLGMHADAQGRLWVRAFLPGAVRVAVHDTLSGECRVVLQPRAVGSTPHSGLFEGRVPRRRQAFDYRLHVQWSSGAVGLWGDAYRYGPLIGEADLHFLAEGSHQRPYEVLGAHAIALGEGPYRIEGVRFAVWAPNASRVSVVGSFNDWDGRRHPMRSRGASGVWELFVPHVVPGDLYKFEIRTHD
;
A
#
# COMPACT_ATOMS: atom_id res chain seq x y z
N MET A 1 -16.05 -6.54 -7.70
CA MET A 1 -15.26 -7.69 -7.22
C MET A 1 -13.94 -7.64 -7.96
N VAL A 2 -12.83 -7.87 -7.28
CA VAL A 2 -11.51 -7.83 -7.93
C VAL A 2 -11.35 -9.08 -8.80
N SER A 3 -10.76 -8.92 -9.99
CA SER A 3 -10.61 -10.03 -10.93
C SER A 3 -9.44 -10.93 -10.55
N ASP A 4 -9.50 -12.22 -10.87
CA ASP A 4 -8.37 -13.13 -10.67
C ASP A 4 -7.12 -12.68 -11.45
N HIS A 5 -7.31 -11.96 -12.55
CA HIS A 5 -6.23 -11.34 -13.31
C HIS A 5 -5.47 -10.29 -12.50
N ASP A 6 -6.18 -9.39 -11.80
CA ASP A 6 -5.56 -8.38 -10.94
C ASP A 6 -4.80 -9.04 -9.78
N LEU A 7 -5.39 -10.09 -9.20
CA LEU A 7 -4.76 -10.81 -8.08
C LEU A 7 -3.48 -11.52 -8.53
N LEU A 8 -3.51 -12.13 -9.72
CA LEU A 8 -2.35 -12.77 -10.33
C LEU A 8 -1.26 -11.73 -10.64
N ALA A 9 -1.64 -10.58 -11.23
CA ALA A 9 -0.72 -9.49 -11.49
C ALA A 9 -0.08 -8.93 -10.21
N LEU A 10 -0.79 -8.88 -9.07
CA LEU A 10 -0.19 -8.52 -7.78
C LEU A 10 0.84 -9.56 -7.32
N CYS A 11 0.49 -10.84 -7.37
CA CYS A 11 1.37 -11.93 -6.95
C CYS A 11 2.68 -11.99 -7.75
N GLU A 12 2.64 -11.58 -9.01
CA GLU A 12 3.78 -11.61 -9.92
C GLU A 12 4.51 -10.26 -10.05
N ALA A 13 4.22 -9.29 -9.16
CA ALA A 13 4.76 -7.93 -9.22
C ALA A 13 4.56 -7.28 -10.61
N ARG A 14 3.35 -7.31 -11.16
CA ARG A 14 3.04 -6.70 -12.47
C ARG A 14 1.87 -5.72 -12.43
N HIS A 15 1.15 -5.63 -11.32
CA HIS A 15 -0.03 -4.78 -11.25
C HIS A 15 0.34 -3.29 -11.35
N PRO A 16 -0.24 -2.53 -12.30
CA PRO A 16 0.13 -1.13 -12.52
C PRO A 16 -0.52 -0.15 -11.52
N ASP A 17 -1.70 -0.49 -10.97
CA ASP A 17 -2.42 0.33 -10.00
C ASP A 17 -2.84 -0.47 -8.76
N PRO A 18 -1.91 -0.75 -7.82
CA PRO A 18 -2.20 -1.56 -6.63
C PRO A 18 -3.30 -0.94 -5.74
N PHE A 19 -3.51 0.39 -5.79
CA PHE A 19 -4.52 1.08 -5.00
C PHE A 19 -5.94 0.81 -5.49
N SER A 20 -6.13 0.39 -6.74
CA SER A 20 -7.44 -0.06 -7.24
C SER A 20 -7.93 -1.35 -6.57
N VAL A 21 -7.03 -2.11 -5.94
CA VAL A 21 -7.29 -3.44 -5.37
C VAL A 21 -7.08 -3.51 -3.86
N LEU A 22 -5.91 -3.04 -3.40
CA LEU A 22 -5.45 -3.12 -2.01
C LEU A 22 -6.02 -1.98 -1.16
N GLY A 23 -6.08 -2.20 0.15
CA GLY A 23 -6.66 -1.26 1.10
C GLY A 23 -8.18 -1.43 1.25
N MET A 24 -8.85 -0.36 1.69
CA MET A 24 -10.30 -0.36 1.96
C MET A 24 -11.08 0.18 0.76
N HIS A 25 -12.09 -0.57 0.33
CA HIS A 25 -12.92 -0.27 -0.83
C HIS A 25 -14.40 -0.43 -0.52
N ALA A 26 -15.25 0.40 -1.10
CA ALA A 26 -16.70 0.18 -1.10
C ALA A 26 -17.10 -0.57 -2.37
N ASP A 27 -17.95 -1.59 -2.25
CA ASP A 27 -18.59 -2.21 -3.42
C ASP A 27 -19.79 -1.39 -3.92
N ALA A 28 -20.42 -1.84 -5.01
CA ALA A 28 -21.57 -1.16 -5.63
C ALA A 28 -22.78 -1.01 -4.68
N GLN A 29 -22.84 -1.77 -3.60
CA GLN A 29 -23.88 -1.67 -2.57
C GLN A 29 -23.44 -0.84 -1.35
N GLY A 30 -22.27 -0.20 -1.42
CA GLY A 30 -21.67 0.59 -0.35
C GLY A 30 -21.13 -0.25 0.82
N ARG A 31 -20.91 -1.56 0.62
CA ARG A 31 -20.33 -2.44 1.66
C ARG A 31 -18.81 -2.33 1.59
N LEU A 32 -18.19 -2.19 2.75
CA LEU A 32 -16.73 -2.06 2.84
C LEU A 32 -16.04 -3.42 2.78
N TRP A 33 -14.98 -3.47 2.00
CA TRP A 33 -14.05 -4.58 1.86
C TRP A 33 -12.64 -4.08 2.18
N VAL A 34 -11.84 -4.90 2.84
CA VAL A 34 -10.42 -4.66 3.02
C VAL A 34 -9.65 -5.78 2.33
N ARG A 35 -8.62 -5.42 1.57
CA ARG A 35 -7.69 -6.36 0.93
C ARG A 35 -6.26 -6.01 1.26
N ALA A 36 -5.48 -7.01 1.63
CA ALA A 36 -4.07 -6.85 1.95
C ALA A 36 -3.26 -7.94 1.25
N PHE A 37 -2.10 -7.56 0.71
CA PHE A 37 -1.13 -8.49 0.15
C PHE A 37 0.08 -8.58 1.08
N LEU A 38 0.16 -9.66 1.83
CA LEU A 38 1.13 -9.92 2.90
C LEU A 38 1.73 -11.32 2.74
N PRO A 39 2.66 -11.54 1.77
CA PRO A 39 3.36 -12.82 1.60
C PRO A 39 4.01 -13.30 2.90
N GLY A 40 3.76 -14.56 3.27
CA GLY A 40 4.26 -15.15 4.51
C GLY A 40 3.41 -14.89 5.76
N ALA A 41 2.33 -14.10 5.66
CA ALA A 41 1.33 -14.03 6.72
C ALA A 41 0.48 -15.31 6.73
N VAL A 42 0.08 -15.75 7.93
CA VAL A 42 -0.83 -16.90 8.15
C VAL A 42 -2.21 -16.46 8.60
N ARG A 43 -2.34 -15.30 9.24
CA ARG A 43 -3.62 -14.72 9.65
C ARG A 43 -3.55 -13.20 9.59
N VAL A 44 -4.63 -12.59 9.12
CA VAL A 44 -4.77 -11.13 9.05
C VAL A 44 -6.15 -10.75 9.55
N ALA A 45 -6.23 -9.76 10.43
CA ALA A 45 -7.48 -9.17 10.88
C ALA A 45 -7.41 -7.64 10.82
N VAL A 46 -8.56 -7.00 10.66
CA VAL A 46 -8.71 -5.54 10.65
C VAL A 46 -9.21 -5.11 12.02
N HIS A 47 -8.43 -4.29 12.70
CA HIS A 47 -8.78 -3.72 13.99
C HIS A 47 -9.07 -2.23 13.83
N ASP A 48 -10.16 -1.77 14.44
CA ASP A 48 -10.47 -0.35 14.54
C ASP A 48 -9.37 0.37 15.34
N THR A 49 -8.80 1.44 14.81
CA THR A 49 -7.67 2.11 15.47
C THR A 49 -8.07 2.76 16.79
N LEU A 50 -9.30 3.25 16.91
CA LEU A 50 -9.74 3.95 18.13
C LEU A 50 -10.18 2.94 19.20
N SER A 51 -11.07 2.00 18.86
CA SER A 51 -11.61 1.07 19.85
C SER A 51 -10.74 -0.16 20.08
N GLY A 52 -9.78 -0.46 19.19
CA GLY A 52 -8.98 -1.68 19.21
C GLY A 52 -9.75 -2.95 18.81
N GLU A 53 -11.06 -2.84 18.57
CA GLU A 53 -11.92 -3.98 18.28
C GLU A 53 -11.59 -4.62 16.94
N CYS A 54 -11.51 -5.95 16.92
CA CYS A 54 -11.44 -6.72 15.68
C CYS A 54 -12.76 -6.56 14.90
N ARG A 55 -12.70 -5.87 13.76
CA ARG A 55 -13.84 -5.64 12.87
C ARG A 55 -14.09 -6.81 11.92
N VAL A 56 -13.03 -7.42 11.40
CA VAL A 56 -13.11 -8.57 10.48
C VAL A 56 -11.81 -9.34 10.45
N VAL A 57 -11.89 -10.67 10.42
CA VAL A 57 -10.75 -11.54 10.06
C VAL A 57 -10.78 -11.74 8.55
N LEU A 58 -9.69 -11.38 7.87
CA LEU A 58 -9.58 -11.52 6.43
C LEU A 58 -9.33 -12.99 6.06
N GLN A 59 -9.99 -13.45 5.00
CA GLN A 59 -9.84 -14.79 4.46
C GLN A 59 -8.70 -14.81 3.45
N PRO A 60 -7.82 -15.83 3.48
CA PRO A 60 -6.80 -16.00 2.46
C PRO A 60 -7.45 -16.29 1.11
N ARG A 61 -6.85 -15.77 0.05
CA ARG A 61 -7.30 -15.96 -1.33
C ARG A 61 -6.27 -16.77 -2.10
N ALA A 62 -6.68 -17.93 -2.60
CA ALA A 62 -5.88 -18.65 -3.58
C ALA A 62 -5.84 -17.87 -4.90
N VAL A 63 -4.69 -17.91 -5.58
CA VAL A 63 -4.51 -17.30 -6.90
C VAL A 63 -3.83 -18.33 -7.79
N GLY A 64 -4.51 -18.74 -8.87
CA GLY A 64 -4.11 -19.90 -9.67
C GLY A 64 -3.96 -21.15 -8.81
N SER A 65 -2.82 -21.85 -8.94
CA SER A 65 -2.50 -23.04 -8.14
C SER A 65 -1.78 -22.74 -6.83
N THR A 66 -1.74 -21.47 -6.37
CA THR A 66 -1.04 -21.06 -5.14
C THR A 66 -2.05 -20.85 -4.00
N PRO A 67 -2.23 -21.81 -3.06
CA PRO A 67 -3.21 -21.68 -1.98
C PRO A 67 -2.86 -20.57 -1.00
N HIS A 68 -1.56 -20.31 -0.82
CA HIS A 68 -1.01 -19.27 0.05
C HIS A 68 -0.37 -18.17 -0.78
N SER A 69 -1.18 -17.45 -1.55
CA SER A 69 -0.71 -16.34 -2.39
C SER A 69 -0.14 -15.16 -1.59
N GLY A 70 -0.47 -15.07 -0.29
CA GLY A 70 -0.24 -13.89 0.54
C GLY A 70 -1.35 -12.85 0.45
N LEU A 71 -2.36 -13.06 -0.41
CA LEU A 71 -3.50 -12.17 -0.51
C LEU A 71 -4.59 -12.55 0.50
N PHE A 72 -5.13 -11.53 1.16
CA PHE A 72 -6.23 -11.65 2.12
C PHE A 72 -7.33 -10.66 1.78
N GLU A 73 -8.59 -11.06 1.92
CA GLU A 73 -9.72 -10.15 1.81
C GLU A 73 -10.85 -10.44 2.80
N GLY A 74 -11.63 -9.42 3.10
CA GLY A 74 -12.76 -9.58 4.00
C GLY A 74 -13.71 -8.40 3.93
N ARG A 75 -15.01 -8.71 4.01
CA ARG A 75 -16.07 -7.71 4.09
C ARG A 75 -16.25 -7.25 5.53
N VAL A 76 -16.16 -5.95 5.77
CA VAL A 76 -16.41 -5.37 7.10
C VAL A 76 -17.91 -5.46 7.39
N PRO A 77 -18.33 -6.14 8.46
CA PRO A 77 -19.75 -6.29 8.80
C PRO A 77 -20.33 -4.99 9.34
N ARG A 78 -21.60 -4.71 8.99
CA ARG A 78 -22.43 -3.65 9.58
C ARG A 78 -21.80 -2.23 9.54
N ARG A 79 -20.90 -1.97 8.60
CA ARG A 79 -20.27 -0.65 8.42
C ARG A 79 -20.20 -0.27 6.94
N ARG A 80 -20.54 0.99 6.66
CA ARG A 80 -20.56 1.58 5.31
C ARG A 80 -19.63 2.79 5.15
N GLN A 81 -19.36 3.50 6.25
CA GLN A 81 -18.43 4.62 6.26
C GLN A 81 -17.02 4.14 6.54
N ALA A 82 -16.07 4.60 5.72
CA ALA A 82 -14.65 4.36 5.90
C ALA A 82 -14.20 4.79 7.31
N PHE A 83 -13.16 4.13 7.82
CA PHE A 83 -12.66 4.35 9.17
C PHE A 83 -11.16 4.05 9.24
N ASP A 84 -10.51 4.56 10.28
CA ASP A 84 -9.11 4.28 10.54
C ASP A 84 -8.93 2.88 11.14
N TYR A 85 -8.01 2.11 10.60
CA TYR A 85 -7.74 0.74 11.04
C TYR A 85 -6.26 0.40 11.04
N ARG A 86 -5.94 -0.69 11.73
CA ARG A 86 -4.65 -1.37 11.70
C ARG A 86 -4.85 -2.83 11.32
N LEU A 87 -3.86 -3.42 10.66
CA LEU A 87 -3.82 -4.83 10.34
C LEU A 87 -3.17 -5.58 11.50
N HIS A 88 -3.91 -6.48 12.14
CA HIS A 88 -3.36 -7.43 13.09
C HIS A 88 -2.89 -8.67 12.32
N VAL A 89 -1.58 -8.83 12.19
CA VAL A 89 -0.96 -9.87 11.35
C VAL A 89 -0.27 -10.93 12.23
N GLN A 90 -0.41 -12.18 11.84
CA GLN A 90 0.41 -13.27 12.35
C GLN A 90 1.25 -13.79 11.20
N TRP A 91 2.57 -13.78 11.35
CA TRP A 91 3.52 -14.26 10.37
C TRP A 91 3.88 -15.73 10.61
N SER A 92 4.29 -16.44 9.57
CA SER A 92 4.76 -17.83 9.69
C SER A 92 6.01 -17.98 10.56
N SER A 93 6.80 -16.90 10.72
CA SER A 93 7.93 -16.83 11.65
C SER A 93 7.53 -16.83 13.13
N GLY A 94 6.24 -16.64 13.44
CA GLY A 94 5.72 -16.50 14.79
C GLY A 94 5.57 -15.04 15.26
N ALA A 95 6.04 -14.05 14.49
CA ALA A 95 5.83 -12.65 14.82
C ALA A 95 4.33 -12.26 14.74
N VAL A 96 3.86 -11.49 15.73
CA VAL A 96 2.47 -11.01 15.84
C VAL A 96 2.46 -9.55 16.29
N GLY A 97 1.52 -8.74 15.79
CA GLY A 97 1.48 -7.31 16.09
C GLY A 97 0.38 -6.55 15.35
N LEU A 98 0.45 -5.21 15.40
CA LEU A 98 -0.41 -4.30 14.65
C LEU A 98 0.44 -3.50 13.66
N TRP A 99 0.05 -3.51 12.39
CA TRP A 99 0.73 -2.81 11.31
C TRP A 99 -0.21 -1.80 10.65
N GLY A 100 0.38 -0.73 10.11
CA GLY A 100 -0.34 0.16 9.22
C GLY A 100 -0.48 -0.49 7.85
N ASP A 101 -1.62 -0.29 7.20
CA ASP A 101 -1.77 -0.64 5.79
C ASP A 101 -1.21 0.50 4.93
N ALA A 102 -0.24 0.24 4.04
CA ALA A 102 0.28 1.26 3.13
C ALA A 102 -0.78 1.74 2.12
N TYR A 103 -1.76 0.89 1.80
CA TYR A 103 -2.76 1.12 0.76
C TYR A 103 -4.04 1.80 1.26
N ARG A 104 -4.11 2.17 2.55
CA ARG A 104 -5.25 2.94 3.08
C ARG A 104 -5.15 4.45 2.83
N TYR A 105 -3.96 4.95 2.52
CA TYR A 105 -3.73 6.40 2.41
C TYR A 105 -4.00 6.88 0.99
N GLY A 106 -4.62 8.06 0.89
CA GLY A 106 -4.83 8.75 -0.38
C GLY A 106 -3.53 9.23 -1.01
N PRO A 107 -3.61 9.92 -2.16
CA PRO A 107 -2.45 10.58 -2.73
C PRO A 107 -1.92 11.65 -1.77
N LEU A 108 -0.60 11.78 -1.64
CA LEU A 108 0.02 12.69 -0.66
C LEU A 108 0.71 13.89 -1.30
N ILE A 109 1.19 13.74 -2.54
CA ILE A 109 1.70 14.86 -3.33
C ILE A 109 0.54 15.63 -3.93
N GLY A 110 0.55 16.96 -3.76
CA GLY A 110 -0.47 17.85 -4.30
C GLY A 110 -0.39 18.02 -5.81
N GLU A 111 -1.52 18.34 -6.45
CA GLU A 111 -1.60 18.50 -7.90
C GLU A 111 -0.70 19.64 -8.43
N ALA A 112 -0.50 20.71 -7.66
CA ALA A 112 0.39 21.80 -8.04
C ALA A 112 1.86 21.35 -8.14
N ASP A 113 2.33 20.57 -7.16
CA ASP A 113 3.70 20.03 -7.19
C ASP A 113 3.88 19.09 -8.39
N LEU A 114 2.89 18.23 -8.66
CA LEU A 114 2.92 17.33 -9.83
C LEU A 114 2.98 18.11 -11.15
N HIS A 115 2.20 19.18 -11.25
CA HIS A 115 2.19 20.05 -12.42
C HIS A 115 3.57 20.69 -12.65
N PHE A 116 4.15 21.33 -11.63
CA PHE A 116 5.47 21.95 -11.75
C PHE A 116 6.59 20.92 -11.99
N LEU A 117 6.47 19.70 -11.45
CA LEU A 117 7.40 18.61 -11.74
C LEU A 117 7.31 18.17 -13.21
N ALA A 118 6.10 18.04 -13.75
CA ALA A 118 5.88 17.66 -15.13
C ALA A 118 6.41 18.71 -16.13
N GLU A 119 6.30 19.99 -15.79
CA GLU A 119 6.84 21.10 -16.60
C GLU A 119 8.34 21.33 -16.43
N GLY A 120 8.98 20.70 -15.43
CA GLY A 120 10.37 20.96 -15.07
C GLY A 120 10.61 22.33 -14.43
N SER A 121 9.54 22.99 -13.96
CA SER A 121 9.58 24.33 -13.36
C SER A 121 9.60 24.31 -11.82
N HIS A 122 9.46 23.13 -11.20
CA HIS A 122 9.50 22.97 -9.75
C HIS A 122 10.87 23.38 -9.19
N GLN A 123 10.93 24.45 -8.39
CA GLN A 123 12.20 24.99 -7.89
C GLN A 123 12.84 24.17 -6.76
N ARG A 124 12.02 23.42 -6.01
CA ARG A 124 12.47 22.60 -4.86
C ARG A 124 12.03 21.14 -4.98
N PRO A 125 12.35 20.45 -6.09
CA PRO A 125 11.79 19.12 -6.37
C PRO A 125 12.24 18.09 -5.33
N TYR A 126 13.36 18.34 -4.63
CA TYR A 126 13.87 17.52 -3.53
C TYR A 126 12.99 17.52 -2.27
N GLU A 127 12.08 18.48 -2.09
CA GLU A 127 11.11 18.46 -0.98
C GLU A 127 9.94 17.52 -1.27
N VAL A 128 9.75 17.19 -2.55
CA VAL A 128 8.65 16.34 -3.02
C VAL A 128 9.16 14.95 -3.41
N LEU A 129 10.19 14.87 -4.25
CA LEU A 129 10.81 13.60 -4.65
C LEU A 129 11.75 13.07 -3.56
N GLY A 130 12.03 11.77 -3.61
CA GLY A 130 12.89 11.08 -2.64
C GLY A 130 12.11 10.43 -1.50
N ALA A 131 12.76 10.27 -0.35
CA ALA A 131 12.21 9.64 0.84
C ALA A 131 12.10 10.68 1.96
N HIS A 132 10.88 10.91 2.45
CA HIS A 132 10.59 11.90 3.49
C HIS A 132 9.88 11.24 4.67
N ALA A 133 10.50 11.27 5.84
CA ALA A 133 9.87 10.82 7.08
C ALA A 133 8.74 11.79 7.44
N ILE A 134 7.52 11.26 7.57
CA ILE A 134 6.32 12.04 7.87
C ILE A 134 5.45 11.30 8.89
N ALA A 135 4.52 12.02 9.50
CA ALA A 135 3.44 11.44 10.28
C ALA A 135 2.09 11.80 9.65
N LEU A 136 1.20 10.82 9.53
CA LEU A 136 -0.17 11.01 9.04
C LEU A 136 -1.16 10.85 10.18
N GLY A 137 -2.19 11.69 10.21
CA GLY A 137 -3.21 11.70 11.26
C GLY A 137 -2.73 12.30 12.59
N GLU A 138 -3.65 12.40 13.54
CA GLU A 138 -3.42 13.00 14.85
C GLU A 138 -3.96 12.11 15.98
N GLY A 139 -3.47 12.34 17.20
CA GLY A 139 -3.88 11.60 18.39
C GLY A 139 -3.79 10.08 18.20
N PRO A 140 -4.86 9.30 18.49
CA PRO A 140 -4.84 7.84 18.38
C PRO A 140 -4.69 7.35 16.93
N TYR A 141 -4.95 8.19 15.92
CA TYR A 141 -4.85 7.84 14.52
C TYR A 141 -3.46 8.05 13.93
N ARG A 142 -2.60 8.78 14.66
CA ARG A 142 -1.26 9.14 14.22
C ARG A 142 -0.45 7.89 13.86
N ILE A 143 0.24 7.96 12.73
CA ILE A 143 1.15 6.91 12.27
C ILE A 143 2.38 7.55 11.65
N GLU A 144 3.54 7.03 12.03
CA GLU A 144 4.82 7.46 11.47
C GLU A 144 5.22 6.51 10.33
N GLY A 145 5.96 7.05 9.37
CA GLY A 145 6.47 6.28 8.24
C GLY A 145 7.22 7.17 7.28
N VAL A 146 7.50 6.64 6.10
CA VAL A 146 8.21 7.37 5.05
C VAL A 146 7.34 7.45 3.80
N ARG A 147 7.20 8.66 3.26
CA ARG A 147 6.66 8.89 1.92
C ARG A 147 7.81 8.80 0.93
N PHE A 148 7.69 7.88 -0.01
CA PHE A 148 8.60 7.70 -1.12
C PHE A 148 7.99 8.29 -2.39
N ALA A 149 8.81 8.98 -3.18
CA ALA A 149 8.43 9.45 -4.50
C ALA A 149 9.58 9.41 -5.49
N VAL A 150 9.31 8.99 -6.72
CA VAL A 150 10.30 8.92 -7.80
C VAL A 150 9.67 9.28 -9.13
N TRP A 151 10.42 10.01 -9.96
CA TRP A 151 10.01 10.29 -11.34
C TRP A 151 10.47 9.15 -12.25
N ALA A 152 9.51 8.45 -12.85
CA ALA A 152 9.72 7.30 -13.71
C ALA A 152 8.56 7.17 -14.72
N PRO A 153 8.43 8.12 -15.67
CA PRO A 153 7.26 8.23 -16.57
C PRO A 153 7.05 7.01 -17.48
N ASN A 154 8.13 6.32 -17.85
CA ASN A 154 8.10 5.17 -18.76
C ASN A 154 8.13 3.82 -18.01
N ALA A 155 7.98 3.83 -16.69
CA ALA A 155 7.88 2.59 -15.93
C ALA A 155 6.47 2.00 -16.10
N SER A 156 6.39 0.69 -16.27
CA SER A 156 5.12 -0.05 -16.18
C SER A 156 4.75 -0.31 -14.72
N ARG A 157 5.75 -0.34 -13.82
CA ARG A 157 5.59 -0.51 -12.38
C ARG A 157 6.80 0.02 -11.64
N VAL A 158 6.57 0.57 -10.46
CA VAL A 158 7.61 0.88 -9.47
C VAL A 158 7.23 0.28 -8.13
N SER A 159 8.18 -0.31 -7.43
CA SER A 159 8.04 -0.72 -6.02
C SER A 159 9.15 -0.10 -5.18
N VAL A 160 8.86 0.21 -3.92
CA VAL A 160 9.92 0.50 -2.95
C VAL A 160 10.32 -0.80 -2.24
N VAL A 161 11.62 -1.09 -2.24
CA VAL A 161 12.20 -2.30 -1.62
C VAL A 161 13.27 -1.89 -0.62
N GLY A 162 13.40 -2.63 0.47
CA GLY A 162 14.34 -2.29 1.54
C GLY A 162 14.38 -3.29 2.68
N SER A 163 15.11 -2.94 3.74
CA SER A 163 15.22 -3.73 4.97
C SER A 163 13.86 -4.10 5.57
N PHE A 164 12.90 -3.17 5.51
CA PHE A 164 11.57 -3.30 6.10
C PHE A 164 10.62 -4.25 5.36
N ASN A 165 10.99 -4.74 4.17
CA ASN A 165 10.16 -5.65 3.38
C ASN A 165 10.95 -6.79 2.73
N ASP A 166 12.08 -7.17 3.34
CA ASP A 166 12.96 -8.25 2.89
C ASP A 166 13.42 -8.09 1.44
N TRP A 167 13.52 -6.84 0.96
CA TRP A 167 13.81 -6.51 -0.44
C TRP A 167 12.83 -7.11 -1.46
N ASP A 168 11.59 -7.43 -1.05
CA ASP A 168 10.57 -8.03 -1.91
C ASP A 168 9.71 -6.96 -2.62
N GLY A 169 9.93 -6.78 -3.92
CA GLY A 169 9.22 -5.85 -4.78
C GLY A 169 7.70 -6.08 -4.90
N ARG A 170 7.18 -7.23 -4.47
CA ARG A 170 5.73 -7.49 -4.47
C ARG A 170 5.01 -6.83 -3.30
N ARG A 171 5.72 -6.53 -2.20
CA ARG A 171 5.09 -6.06 -0.94
C ARG A 171 4.66 -4.60 -0.96
N HIS A 172 5.43 -3.74 -1.63
CA HIS A 172 5.19 -2.29 -1.67
C HIS A 172 5.25 -1.70 -3.09
N PRO A 173 4.45 -2.19 -4.06
CA PRO A 173 4.24 -1.48 -5.33
C PRO A 173 3.63 -0.10 -5.09
N MET A 174 4.13 0.89 -5.81
CA MET A 174 3.80 2.31 -5.69
C MET A 174 2.65 2.70 -6.62
N ARG A 175 2.02 3.84 -6.34
CA ARG A 175 0.96 4.43 -7.17
C ARG A 175 1.57 5.30 -8.26
N SER A 176 1.16 5.13 -9.51
CA SER A 176 1.44 6.12 -10.56
C SER A 176 0.52 7.34 -10.41
N ARG A 177 1.08 8.55 -10.56
CA ARG A 177 0.34 9.82 -10.65
C ARG A 177 0.19 10.26 -12.11
N GLY A 178 -0.03 9.28 -12.99
CA GLY A 178 -0.44 9.48 -14.39
C GLY A 178 0.55 10.32 -15.19
N ALA A 179 0.04 11.38 -15.83
CA ALA A 179 0.79 12.21 -16.77
C ALA A 179 2.02 12.91 -16.17
N SER A 180 2.09 13.07 -14.84
CA SER A 180 3.29 13.60 -14.17
C SER A 180 4.51 12.68 -14.26
N GLY A 181 4.28 11.38 -14.49
CA GLY A 181 5.32 10.35 -14.41
C GLY A 181 5.86 10.10 -13.01
N VAL A 182 5.28 10.73 -11.98
CA VAL A 182 5.68 10.53 -10.58
C VAL A 182 4.99 9.29 -10.01
N TRP A 183 5.76 8.47 -9.31
CA TRP A 183 5.27 7.37 -8.51
C TRP A 183 5.38 7.72 -7.03
N GLU A 184 4.38 7.40 -6.22
CA GLU A 184 4.42 7.63 -4.78
C GLU A 184 3.87 6.48 -3.94
N LEU A 185 4.35 6.36 -2.71
CA LEU A 185 3.79 5.49 -1.68
C LEU A 185 4.19 5.98 -0.29
N PHE A 186 3.26 5.93 0.66
CA PHE A 186 3.60 6.02 2.08
C PHE A 186 3.68 4.62 2.67
N VAL A 187 4.82 4.29 3.27
CA VAL A 187 5.02 3.02 3.96
C VAL A 187 5.07 3.28 5.46
N PRO A 188 4.05 2.83 6.22
CA PRO A 188 4.03 2.95 7.67
C PRO A 188 5.21 2.23 8.33
N HIS A 189 5.64 2.73 9.48
CA HIS A 189 6.67 2.14 10.36
C HIS A 189 8.09 2.09 9.78
N VAL A 190 8.30 2.55 8.55
CA VAL A 190 9.65 2.80 8.02
C VAL A 190 10.24 4.00 8.75
N VAL A 191 11.51 3.90 9.13
CA VAL A 191 12.20 4.92 9.93
C VAL A 191 13.47 5.43 9.26
N PRO A 192 13.94 6.64 9.60
CA PRO A 192 15.25 7.10 9.15
C PRO A 192 16.36 6.09 9.50
N GLY A 193 17.17 5.75 8.50
CA GLY A 193 18.22 4.73 8.61
C GLY A 193 17.87 3.41 7.94
N ASP A 194 16.59 3.15 7.64
CA ASP A 194 16.22 2.01 6.80
C ASP A 194 16.83 2.13 5.40
N LEU A 195 17.39 1.03 4.92
CA LEU A 195 17.98 0.96 3.59
C LEU A 195 16.87 0.70 2.57
N TYR A 196 16.89 1.41 1.44
CA TYR A 196 15.91 1.22 0.38
C TYR A 196 16.49 1.41 -1.03
N LYS A 197 15.76 0.89 -2.01
CA LYS A 197 15.90 1.16 -3.45
C LYS A 197 14.50 1.21 -4.09
N PHE A 198 14.45 1.67 -5.33
CA PHE A 198 13.29 1.50 -6.20
C PHE A 198 13.53 0.30 -7.12
N GLU A 199 12.60 -0.67 -7.10
CA GLU A 199 12.53 -1.73 -8.10
C GLU A 199 11.63 -1.25 -9.24
N ILE A 200 12.20 -1.07 -10.43
CA ILE A 200 11.52 -0.49 -11.58
C ILE A 200 11.36 -1.56 -12.65
N ARG A 201 10.14 -1.69 -13.18
CA ARG A 201 9.85 -2.49 -14.36
C ARG A 201 9.50 -1.57 -15.52
N THR A 202 10.08 -1.81 -16.69
CA THR A 202 9.74 -1.10 -17.92
C THR A 202 8.56 -1.75 -18.62
N HIS A 203 8.03 -1.08 -19.65
CA HIS A 203 7.24 -1.79 -20.65
C HIS A 203 8.12 -2.80 -21.39
N ASP A 204 7.52 -3.89 -21.86
CA ASP A 204 8.19 -4.85 -22.75
C ASP A 204 8.39 -4.25 -24.15
#